data_AF-A0A554UNT1-F1
#
_entry.id   AF-A0A554UNT1-F1
#
_cell.length_a   1.000
_cell.length_b   1.000
_cell.length_c   1.000
_cell.angle_alpha   90.00
_cell.angle_beta   90.00
_cell.angle_gamma   90.00
#
_symmetry.space_group_name_H-M   'P 1'
#
loop_
_entity.id
_entity.type
_entity.pdbx_description
1 polymer ?
#
loop_
_entity_poly.entity_id
_entity_poly.type
_entity_poly.pdbx_seq_one_letter_code
_entity_poly.pdbx_strand_id
1 'polypeptide(L)'
;MSSPDLGAAGRADLVAALRRLRELINSPGNDFGWSSWIGPDDASIDIDALIAEVCDGEVPTMRVAFVFAPTGPAHEVAASSGWDAEFAELARHGERALAAIEHARVSRVARHARFLCSLCGAAAGDIEIDTVEGPGTVVRHSFTRPVRLMLAAPGAGRLRTALGDRDSATVFALDPELAPWFCPMCRQDYCAAHWERWDVFDGDSDRSHDSIRGRCPQGHERMLEG
;
A
#
# COMPACT_ATOMS: atom_id res chain seq x y z
N MET A 1 -14.85 -21.59 -2.18
CA MET A 1 -13.50 -21.93 -1.69
C MET A 1 -12.81 -20.61 -1.40
N SER A 2 -12.63 -20.26 -0.14
CA SER A 2 -12.00 -18.99 0.26
C SER A 2 -10.53 -19.03 -0.14
N SER A 3 -10.05 -18.02 -0.88
CA SER A 3 -8.62 -17.84 -1.12
C SER A 3 -7.89 -17.77 0.22
N PRO A 4 -6.74 -18.44 0.39
CA PRO A 4 -5.94 -18.31 1.60
C PRO A 4 -5.54 -16.84 1.82
N ASP A 5 -5.61 -16.36 3.05
CA ASP A 5 -5.08 -15.04 3.41
C ASP A 5 -3.56 -15.06 3.23
N LEU A 6 -3.11 -14.64 2.06
CA LEU A 6 -1.70 -14.60 1.67
C LEU A 6 -0.86 -13.76 2.64
N GLY A 7 -1.46 -12.79 3.34
CA GLY A 7 -0.79 -12.02 4.38
C GLY A 7 -0.56 -12.83 5.65
N ALA A 8 -1.53 -13.66 6.05
CA ALA A 8 -1.36 -14.58 7.18
C ALA A 8 -0.34 -15.69 6.87
N ALA A 9 -0.36 -16.23 5.65
CA ALA A 9 0.63 -17.20 5.19
C ALA A 9 2.04 -16.59 5.17
N GLY A 10 2.21 -15.39 4.60
CA GLY A 10 3.49 -14.70 4.59
C GLY A 10 4.03 -14.38 5.99
N ARG A 11 3.17 -14.00 6.95
CA ARG A 11 3.58 -13.83 8.35
C ARG A 11 4.03 -15.15 9.00
N ALA A 12 3.32 -16.25 8.75
CA ALA A 12 3.71 -17.56 9.26
C ALA A 12 5.08 -18.00 8.72
N ASP A 13 5.34 -17.78 7.43
CA ASP A 13 6.63 -18.08 6.79
C ASP A 13 7.76 -17.20 7.37
N LEU A 14 7.49 -15.91 7.62
CA LEU A 14 8.48 -15.02 8.23
C LEU A 14 8.83 -15.47 9.65
N VAL A 15 7.84 -15.85 10.46
CA VAL A 15 8.06 -16.41 11.81
C VAL A 15 8.87 -17.70 11.73
N ALA A 16 8.60 -18.57 10.74
CA ALA A 16 9.38 -19.78 10.54
C ALA A 16 10.85 -19.48 10.20
N ALA A 17 11.11 -18.49 9.35
CA ALA A 17 12.47 -18.05 9.04
C ALA A 17 13.20 -17.48 10.26
N LEU A 18 12.54 -16.63 11.06
CA LEU A 18 13.12 -16.07 12.29
C LEU A 18 13.41 -17.15 13.34
N ARG A 19 12.51 -18.13 13.52
CA ARG A 19 12.75 -19.28 14.42
C ARG A 19 13.92 -20.13 13.96
N ARG A 20 14.02 -20.37 12.64
CA ARG A 20 15.16 -21.11 12.10
C ARG A 20 16.48 -20.35 12.28
N LEU A 21 16.47 -19.03 12.14
CA LEU A 21 17.64 -18.19 12.44
C LEU A 21 18.05 -18.35 13.90
N ARG A 22 17.08 -18.28 14.82
CA ARG A 22 17.29 -18.46 16.26
C ARG A 22 17.93 -19.82 16.59
N GLU A 23 17.51 -20.90 15.93
CA GLU A 23 18.11 -22.22 16.10
C GLU A 23 19.58 -22.27 15.65
N LEU A 24 19.88 -21.67 14.50
CA LEU A 24 21.26 -21.58 13.99
C LEU A 24 22.14 -20.76 14.92
N ILE A 25 21.67 -19.60 15.38
CA ILE A 25 22.37 -18.72 16.31
C ILE A 25 22.69 -19.39 17.66
N ASN A 26 21.79 -20.24 18.15
CA ASN A 26 21.98 -20.98 19.40
C ASN A 26 22.76 -22.29 19.22
N SER A 27 23.21 -22.61 18.01
CA SER A 27 24.06 -23.78 17.78
C SER A 27 25.45 -23.54 18.40
N PRO A 28 26.05 -24.55 19.05
CA PRO A 28 27.37 -24.42 19.64
C PRO A 28 28.43 -24.05 18.60
N GLY A 29 29.39 -23.20 18.98
CA GLY A 29 30.55 -22.87 18.16
C GLY A 29 30.37 -21.67 17.22
N ASN A 30 29.26 -20.94 17.31
CA ASN A 30 29.12 -19.67 16.59
C ASN A 30 30.11 -18.61 17.09
N ASP A 31 30.68 -17.87 16.14
CA ASP A 31 31.54 -16.73 16.36
C ASP A 31 30.79 -15.42 16.09
N PHE A 32 30.72 -14.57 17.11
CA PHE A 32 30.04 -13.28 17.09
C PHE A 32 31.00 -12.10 16.96
N GLY A 33 32.31 -12.34 16.77
CA GLY A 33 33.35 -11.31 16.84
C GLY A 33 33.22 -10.14 15.86
N TRP A 34 32.47 -10.32 14.76
CA TRP A 34 32.18 -9.28 13.77
C TRP A 34 30.72 -8.84 13.76
N SER A 35 29.87 -9.42 14.61
CA SER A 35 28.45 -9.09 14.68
C SER A 35 28.20 -7.93 15.63
N SER A 36 27.10 -7.19 15.41
CA SER A 36 26.60 -6.28 16.44
C SER A 36 26.03 -6.99 17.67
N TRP A 37 25.73 -8.30 17.57
CA TRP A 37 25.31 -9.10 18.71
C TRP A 37 26.50 -9.52 19.57
N ILE A 38 26.36 -9.36 20.88
CA ILE A 38 27.42 -9.73 21.84
C ILE A 38 27.57 -11.27 21.92
N GLY A 39 26.48 -12.00 21.69
CA GLY A 39 26.44 -13.46 21.79
C GLY A 39 25.03 -14.02 21.55
N PRO A 40 24.84 -15.32 21.79
CA PRO A 40 23.59 -16.02 21.45
C PRO A 40 22.37 -15.53 22.23
N ASP A 41 22.55 -15.10 23.50
CA ASP A 41 21.46 -14.56 24.31
C ASP A 41 20.97 -13.21 23.79
N ASP A 42 21.89 -12.31 23.45
CA ASP A 42 21.63 -10.98 22.90
C ASP A 42 20.90 -11.09 21.54
N ALA A 43 21.42 -11.94 20.66
CA ALA A 43 20.78 -12.25 19.38
C ALA A 43 19.39 -12.88 19.55
N SER A 44 19.20 -13.76 20.53
CA SER A 44 17.90 -14.39 20.80
C SER A 44 16.87 -13.37 21.30
N ILE A 45 17.26 -12.40 22.13
CA ILE A 45 16.37 -11.32 22.58
C ILE A 45 15.86 -10.51 21.38
N ASP A 46 16.76 -10.10 20.48
CA ASP A 46 16.39 -9.35 19.28
C ASP A 46 15.46 -10.14 18.35
N ILE A 47 15.79 -11.42 18.10
CA ILE A 47 15.00 -12.28 17.22
C ILE A 47 13.62 -12.58 17.84
N ASP A 48 13.56 -12.86 19.15
CA ASP A 48 12.31 -13.15 19.85
C ASP A 48 11.38 -11.91 19.88
N ALA A 49 11.95 -10.70 19.99
CA ALA A 49 11.18 -9.45 19.86
C ALA A 49 10.57 -9.29 18.46
N LEU A 50 11.34 -9.56 17.40
CA LEU A 50 10.83 -9.55 16.02
C LEU A 50 9.72 -10.59 15.81
N ILE A 51 9.87 -11.79 16.37
CA ILE A 51 8.85 -12.84 16.30
C ILE A 51 7.57 -12.39 17.01
N ALA A 52 7.67 -11.77 18.18
CA ALA A 52 6.51 -11.28 18.92
C ALA A 52 5.75 -10.22 18.12
N GLU A 53 6.45 -9.23 17.55
CA GLU A 53 5.84 -8.19 16.72
C GLU A 53 5.10 -8.79 15.51
N VAL A 54 5.71 -9.74 14.80
CA VAL A 54 5.09 -10.43 13.65
C VAL A 54 3.87 -11.26 14.06
N CYS A 55 3.92 -11.90 15.23
CA CYS A 55 2.78 -12.64 15.78
C CYS A 55 1.60 -11.71 16.14
N ASP A 56 1.90 -10.51 16.64
CA ASP A 56 0.91 -9.49 16.99
C ASP A 56 0.35 -8.76 15.75
N GLY A 57 0.87 -9.06 14.56
CA GLY A 57 0.39 -8.56 13.27
C GLY A 57 1.17 -7.37 12.73
N GLU A 58 2.11 -6.84 13.51
CA GLU A 58 3.05 -5.80 13.07
C GLU A 58 4.20 -6.42 12.29
N VAL A 59 4.65 -5.77 11.21
CA VAL A 59 5.78 -6.28 10.42
C VAL A 59 6.87 -5.23 10.42
N PRO A 60 7.88 -5.35 11.31
CA PRO A 60 8.97 -4.38 11.43
C PRO A 60 9.98 -4.53 10.28
N THR A 61 9.54 -4.24 9.05
CA THR A 61 10.24 -4.54 7.80
C THR A 61 11.71 -4.10 7.80
N MET A 62 12.00 -2.89 8.28
CA MET A 62 13.38 -2.38 8.30
C MET A 62 14.29 -3.17 9.23
N ARG A 63 13.78 -3.59 10.41
CA ARG A 63 14.57 -4.36 11.38
C ARG A 63 14.79 -5.79 10.89
N VAL A 64 13.74 -6.42 10.33
CA VAL A 64 13.85 -7.74 9.73
C VAL A 64 14.82 -7.73 8.54
N ALA A 65 14.70 -6.74 7.65
CA ALA A 65 15.59 -6.58 6.51
C ALA A 65 17.05 -6.36 6.96
N PHE A 66 17.27 -5.58 8.01
CA PHE A 66 18.60 -5.38 8.58
C PHE A 66 19.22 -6.68 9.11
N VAL A 67 18.45 -7.50 9.85
CA VAL A 67 18.92 -8.80 10.35
C VAL A 67 19.37 -9.71 9.20
N PHE A 68 18.61 -9.75 8.09
CA PHE A 68 18.93 -10.58 6.93
C PHE A 68 19.83 -9.91 5.88
N ALA A 69 20.25 -8.67 6.09
CA ALA A 69 21.04 -7.93 5.10
C ALA A 69 22.42 -8.57 4.90
N PRO A 70 23.01 -8.43 3.70
CA PRO A 70 24.45 -8.56 3.55
C PRO A 70 25.15 -7.64 4.57
N THR A 71 26.15 -8.18 5.26
CA THR A 71 26.84 -7.53 6.39
C THR A 71 25.91 -7.08 7.52
N GLY A 72 24.72 -7.69 7.64
CA GLY A 72 23.88 -7.59 8.82
C GLY A 72 24.35 -8.55 9.91
N PRO A 73 23.82 -8.42 11.14
CA PRO A 73 24.32 -9.16 12.30
C PRO A 73 24.26 -10.68 12.11
N ALA A 74 23.22 -11.21 11.45
CA ALA A 74 23.13 -12.65 11.20
C ALA A 74 24.08 -13.13 10.10
N HIS A 75 24.33 -12.32 9.06
CA HIS A 75 25.31 -12.65 8.02
C HIS A 75 26.73 -12.66 8.60
N GLU A 76 27.05 -11.71 9.48
CA GLU A 76 28.38 -11.63 10.12
C GLU A 76 28.66 -12.84 11.00
N VAL A 77 27.67 -13.32 11.77
CA VAL A 77 27.79 -14.58 12.51
C VAL A 77 27.91 -15.76 11.54
N ALA A 78 27.11 -15.81 10.47
CA ALA A 78 27.14 -16.89 9.48
C ALA A 78 28.52 -17.06 8.85
N ALA A 79 29.11 -15.96 8.39
CA ALA A 79 30.40 -15.93 7.73
C ALA A 79 31.53 -16.35 8.69
N SER A 80 31.45 -15.88 9.94
CA SER A 80 32.45 -16.22 10.96
C SER A 80 32.32 -17.66 11.46
N SER A 81 31.12 -18.25 11.36
CA SER A 81 30.78 -19.56 11.91
C SER A 81 30.66 -20.68 10.86
N GLY A 82 30.84 -20.34 9.57
CA GLY A 82 30.92 -21.31 8.47
C GLY A 82 29.58 -21.83 7.94
N TRP A 83 28.47 -21.10 8.13
CA TRP A 83 27.13 -21.46 7.63
C TRP A 83 26.53 -20.44 6.65
N ASP A 84 27.38 -19.78 5.86
CA ASP A 84 26.97 -18.79 4.84
C ASP A 84 25.93 -19.32 3.84
N ALA A 85 26.05 -20.59 3.45
CA ALA A 85 25.13 -21.20 2.48
C ALA A 85 23.72 -21.33 3.06
N GLU A 86 23.62 -21.80 4.30
CA GLU A 86 22.39 -21.89 5.08
C GLU A 86 21.79 -20.51 5.34
N PHE A 87 22.63 -19.52 5.68
CA PHE A 87 22.18 -18.13 5.81
C PHE A 87 21.59 -17.60 4.51
N ALA A 88 22.26 -17.81 3.37
CA ALA A 88 21.77 -17.32 2.08
C ALA A 88 20.40 -17.94 1.71
N GLU A 89 20.16 -19.21 2.04
CA GLU A 89 18.84 -19.82 1.86
C GLU A 89 17.79 -19.21 2.81
N LEU A 90 18.16 -19.00 4.06
CA LEU A 90 17.29 -18.43 5.07
C LEU A 90 16.93 -16.96 4.78
N ALA A 91 17.89 -16.15 4.35
CA ALA A 91 17.68 -14.77 3.92
C ALA A 91 16.71 -14.73 2.72
N ARG A 92 16.90 -15.58 1.72
CA ARG A 92 15.94 -15.71 0.60
C ARG A 92 14.55 -16.12 1.07
N HIS A 93 14.44 -16.96 2.11
CA HIS A 93 13.13 -17.32 2.68
C HIS A 93 12.49 -16.10 3.36
N GLY A 94 13.22 -15.37 4.21
CA GLY A 94 12.75 -14.15 4.84
C GLY A 94 12.33 -13.08 3.82
N GLU A 95 13.12 -12.85 2.78
CA GLU A 95 12.80 -11.92 1.68
C GLU A 95 11.51 -12.31 0.96
N ARG A 96 11.33 -13.59 0.62
CA ARG A 96 10.09 -14.07 0.00
C ARG A 96 8.88 -13.87 0.91
N ALA A 97 9.02 -14.12 2.21
CA ALA A 97 7.96 -13.92 3.17
C ALA A 97 7.59 -12.43 3.30
N LEU A 98 8.57 -11.52 3.39
CA LEU A 98 8.34 -10.07 3.37
C LEU A 98 7.68 -9.61 2.07
N ALA A 99 8.13 -10.11 0.91
CA ALA A 99 7.52 -9.81 -0.37
C ALA A 99 6.08 -10.32 -0.45
N ALA A 100 5.76 -11.49 0.10
CA ALA A 100 4.39 -12.01 0.16
C ALA A 100 3.49 -11.17 1.08
N ILE A 101 4.01 -10.71 2.22
CA ILE A 101 3.31 -9.80 3.13
C ILE A 101 3.03 -8.46 2.43
N GLU A 102 4.04 -7.85 1.83
CA GLU A 102 3.89 -6.57 1.12
C GLU A 102 2.99 -6.73 -0.11
N HIS A 103 3.14 -7.82 -0.87
CA HIS A 103 2.25 -8.13 -1.98
C HIS A 103 0.81 -8.32 -1.48
N ALA A 104 0.58 -9.00 -0.36
CA ALA A 104 -0.76 -9.12 0.22
C ALA A 104 -1.29 -7.76 0.74
N ARG A 105 -0.41 -6.86 1.19
CA ARG A 105 -0.76 -5.50 1.60
C ARG A 105 -1.11 -4.60 0.41
N VAL A 106 -0.34 -4.68 -0.67
CA VAL A 106 -0.52 -3.90 -1.91
C VAL A 106 -1.65 -4.47 -2.76
N SER A 107 -1.78 -5.80 -2.83
CA SER A 107 -2.85 -6.49 -3.56
C SER A 107 -4.18 -6.51 -2.81
N ARG A 108 -4.24 -5.89 -1.62
CA ARG A 108 -5.49 -5.59 -0.92
C ARG A 108 -6.20 -4.38 -1.52
N VAL A 109 -6.20 -4.23 -2.83
CA VAL A 109 -7.28 -3.44 -3.47
C VAL A 109 -8.58 -4.17 -3.15
N ALA A 110 -9.22 -3.76 -2.07
CA ALA A 110 -10.47 -4.34 -1.62
C ALA A 110 -11.55 -4.14 -2.68
N ARG A 111 -11.49 -2.97 -3.34
CA ARG A 111 -12.30 -2.64 -4.52
C ARG A 111 -11.54 -1.68 -5.44
N HIS A 112 -11.64 -1.94 -6.74
CA HIS A 112 -11.27 -1.04 -7.83
C HIS A 112 -12.49 -0.87 -8.72
N ALA A 113 -12.75 0.36 -9.16
CA ALA A 113 -13.72 0.62 -10.22
C ALA A 113 -13.15 1.60 -11.24
N ARG A 114 -13.43 1.31 -12.51
CA ARG A 114 -13.25 2.20 -13.64
C ARG A 114 -14.59 2.79 -14.06
N PHE A 115 -14.64 4.12 -14.12
CA PHE A 115 -15.77 4.90 -14.59
C PHE A 115 -15.58 5.26 -16.05
N LEU A 116 -16.64 5.14 -16.85
CA LEU A 116 -16.60 5.32 -18.30
C LEU A 116 -17.38 6.56 -18.69
N CYS A 117 -16.90 7.25 -19.71
CA CYS A 117 -17.59 8.41 -20.26
C CYS A 117 -18.92 8.00 -20.90
N SER A 118 -20.00 8.68 -20.54
CA SER A 118 -21.33 8.45 -21.11
C SER A 118 -21.44 8.78 -22.60
N LEU A 119 -20.51 9.56 -23.17
CA LEU A 119 -20.53 9.95 -24.59
C LEU A 119 -19.74 9.00 -25.49
N CYS A 120 -18.55 8.55 -25.06
CA CYS A 120 -17.67 7.74 -25.92
C CYS A 120 -17.22 6.42 -25.31
N GLY A 121 -17.59 6.10 -24.08
CA GLY A 121 -17.17 4.89 -23.38
C GLY A 121 -15.69 4.84 -22.97
N ALA A 122 -14.89 5.87 -23.27
CA ALA A 122 -13.51 5.96 -22.82
C ALA A 122 -13.41 6.09 -21.29
N ALA A 123 -12.29 5.69 -20.71
CA ALA A 123 -12.04 5.83 -19.28
C ALA A 123 -12.15 7.31 -18.84
N ALA A 124 -12.97 7.56 -17.83
CA ALA A 124 -13.17 8.87 -17.24
C ALA A 124 -12.40 9.01 -15.92
N GLY A 125 -12.28 7.91 -15.17
CA GLY A 125 -11.39 7.81 -14.02
C GLY A 125 -11.40 6.41 -13.41
N ASP A 126 -10.46 6.19 -12.50
CA ASP A 126 -10.22 4.95 -11.78
C ASP A 126 -10.10 5.27 -10.28
N ILE A 127 -10.72 4.46 -9.42
CA ILE A 127 -10.59 4.57 -7.96
C ILE A 127 -10.33 3.21 -7.35
N GLU A 128 -9.37 3.18 -6.44
CA GLU A 128 -8.99 2.03 -5.64
C GLU A 128 -9.13 2.37 -4.15
N ILE A 129 -9.56 1.38 -3.36
CA ILE A 129 -9.52 1.45 -1.89
C ILE A 129 -8.85 0.19 -1.34
N ASP A 130 -7.93 0.38 -0.39
CA ASP A 130 -7.05 -0.67 0.14
C ASP A 130 -7.63 -1.48 1.31
N THR A 131 -8.90 -1.26 1.66
CA THR A 131 -9.51 -1.87 2.85
C THR A 131 -10.88 -2.48 2.59
N VAL A 132 -11.13 -3.67 3.15
CA VAL A 132 -12.42 -4.38 3.12
C VAL A 132 -13.34 -3.94 4.26
N GLU A 133 -12.79 -3.46 5.38
CA GLU A 133 -13.50 -3.03 6.58
C GLU A 133 -12.69 -1.94 7.32
N GLY A 134 -13.37 -1.04 8.05
CA GLY A 134 -12.68 0.03 8.76
C GLY A 134 -12.20 1.17 7.83
N PRO A 135 -11.32 2.06 8.32
CA PRO A 135 -10.74 3.14 7.52
C PRO A 135 -9.80 2.58 6.45
N GLY A 136 -9.59 3.33 5.37
CA GLY A 136 -8.73 2.89 4.26
C GLY A 136 -8.18 4.03 3.42
N THR A 137 -7.05 3.75 2.79
CA THR A 137 -6.43 4.63 1.80
C THR A 137 -7.19 4.49 0.49
N VAL A 138 -7.58 5.63 -0.05
CA VAL A 138 -8.19 5.74 -1.38
C VAL A 138 -7.17 6.33 -2.32
N VAL A 139 -7.05 5.73 -3.50
CA VAL A 139 -6.25 6.26 -4.60
C VAL A 139 -7.18 6.51 -5.78
N ARG A 140 -7.17 7.73 -6.29
CA ARG A 140 -7.94 8.13 -7.47
C ARG A 140 -6.99 8.52 -8.59
N HIS A 141 -7.17 7.91 -9.75
CA HIS A 141 -6.51 8.27 -10.99
C HIS A 141 -7.54 8.87 -11.96
N SER A 142 -7.26 10.05 -12.50
CA SER A 142 -8.16 10.71 -13.45
C SER A 142 -7.36 11.59 -14.42
N PHE A 143 -8.06 12.43 -15.15
CA PHE A 143 -7.45 13.44 -16.00
C PHE A 143 -7.00 14.70 -15.26
N THR A 144 -7.24 14.80 -13.94
CA THR A 144 -6.54 15.75 -13.06
C THR A 144 -5.38 15.03 -12.37
N ARG A 145 -4.73 15.61 -11.35
CA ARG A 145 -3.65 14.93 -10.63
C ARG A 145 -4.18 13.72 -9.85
N PRO A 146 -3.36 12.67 -9.68
CA PRO A 146 -3.68 11.58 -8.77
C PRO A 146 -3.91 12.10 -7.35
N VAL A 147 -4.97 11.64 -6.71
CA VAL A 147 -5.25 11.96 -5.30
C VAL A 147 -5.11 10.71 -4.46
N ARG A 148 -4.44 10.85 -3.33
CA ARG A 148 -4.37 9.85 -2.27
C ARG A 148 -4.88 10.46 -0.98
N LEU A 149 -5.92 9.86 -0.39
CA LEU A 149 -6.48 10.32 0.86
C LEU A 149 -6.86 9.15 1.76
N MET A 150 -6.99 9.42 3.06
CA MET A 150 -7.46 8.46 4.04
C MET A 150 -8.95 8.71 4.29
N LEU A 151 -9.80 7.69 4.11
CA LEU A 151 -11.20 7.75 4.52
C LEU A 151 -11.41 7.05 5.86
N ALA A 152 -12.14 7.71 6.76
CA ALA A 152 -12.66 7.08 7.97
C ALA A 152 -13.62 5.92 7.63
N ALA A 153 -13.81 5.00 8.58
CA ALA A 153 -14.54 3.74 8.35
C ALA A 153 -15.94 3.90 7.70
N PRO A 154 -16.81 4.84 8.11
CA PRO A 154 -18.10 5.03 7.45
C PRO A 154 -17.97 5.47 5.99
N GLY A 155 -17.02 6.37 5.70
CA GLY A 155 -16.74 6.85 4.34
C GLY A 155 -16.16 5.76 3.46
N ALA A 156 -15.20 4.98 3.98
CA ALA A 156 -14.61 3.84 3.30
C ALA A 156 -15.66 2.76 2.94
N GLY A 157 -16.58 2.47 3.86
CA GLY A 157 -17.71 1.56 3.61
C GLY A 157 -18.62 2.04 2.49
N ARG A 158 -19.02 3.32 2.53
CA ARG A 158 -19.84 3.93 1.47
C ARG A 158 -19.14 3.93 0.12
N LEU A 159 -17.84 4.25 0.10
CA LEU A 159 -17.05 4.24 -1.13
C LEU A 159 -17.03 2.83 -1.74
N ARG A 160 -16.75 1.79 -0.95
CA ARG A 160 -16.75 0.40 -1.44
C ARG A 160 -18.05 0.01 -2.13
N THR A 161 -19.20 0.35 -1.54
CA THR A 161 -20.51 0.10 -2.16
C THR A 161 -20.63 0.85 -3.48
N ALA A 162 -20.30 2.14 -3.49
CA ALA A 162 -20.35 2.97 -4.70
C ALA A 162 -19.43 2.45 -5.83
N LEU A 163 -18.24 1.95 -5.50
CA LEU A 163 -17.34 1.32 -6.47
C LEU A 163 -17.93 0.03 -7.05
N GLY A 164 -18.64 -0.77 -6.24
CA GLY A 164 -19.34 -1.97 -6.70
C GLY A 164 -20.47 -1.64 -7.70
N ASP A 165 -21.24 -0.61 -7.40
CA ASP A 165 -22.39 -0.19 -8.20
C ASP A 165 -22.02 0.76 -9.36
N ARG A 166 -20.75 1.19 -9.43
CA ARG A 166 -20.26 2.26 -10.32
C ARG A 166 -21.09 3.54 -10.18
N ASP A 167 -21.43 3.90 -8.94
CA ASP A 167 -22.21 5.09 -8.62
C ASP A 167 -21.32 6.32 -8.39
N SER A 168 -21.00 7.02 -9.47
CA SER A 168 -20.24 8.27 -9.43
C SER A 168 -20.91 9.37 -8.59
N ALA A 169 -22.24 9.35 -8.44
CA ALA A 169 -22.94 10.33 -7.63
C ALA A 169 -22.64 10.14 -6.14
N THR A 170 -22.60 8.89 -5.67
CA THR A 170 -22.20 8.58 -4.29
C THR A 170 -20.71 8.86 -4.07
N VAL A 171 -19.84 8.56 -5.04
CA VAL A 171 -18.41 8.93 -4.95
C VAL A 171 -18.26 10.44 -4.80
N PHE A 172 -18.91 11.22 -5.67
CA PHE A 172 -18.89 12.68 -5.63
C PHE A 172 -19.44 13.26 -4.31
N ALA A 173 -20.48 12.64 -3.75
CA ALA A 173 -21.08 13.08 -2.48
C ALA A 173 -20.20 12.79 -1.26
N LEU A 174 -19.24 11.86 -1.35
CA LEU A 174 -18.23 11.65 -0.31
C LEU A 174 -17.17 12.75 -0.36
N ASP A 175 -16.67 13.00 -1.57
CA ASP A 175 -15.70 14.05 -1.84
C ASP A 175 -15.76 14.40 -3.36
N PRO A 176 -16.05 15.65 -3.74
CA PRO A 176 -16.09 16.08 -5.14
C PRO A 176 -14.80 15.84 -5.92
N GLU A 177 -13.64 15.81 -5.25
CA GLU A 177 -12.34 15.53 -5.86
C GLU A 177 -12.14 14.05 -6.16
N LEU A 178 -12.84 13.14 -5.48
CA LEU A 178 -12.76 11.71 -5.81
C LEU A 178 -13.44 11.38 -7.14
N ALA A 179 -14.30 12.25 -7.67
CA ALA A 179 -15.00 12.02 -8.93
C ALA A 179 -15.01 13.27 -9.83
N PRO A 180 -13.85 13.83 -10.25
CA PRO A 180 -13.79 15.00 -11.14
C PRO A 180 -14.53 14.78 -12.47
N TRP A 181 -14.64 13.54 -12.92
CA TRP A 181 -15.32 13.20 -14.17
C TRP A 181 -16.84 13.34 -14.10
N PHE A 182 -17.43 13.29 -12.90
CA PHE A 182 -18.87 13.31 -12.70
C PHE A 182 -19.42 14.74 -12.74
N CYS A 183 -20.51 14.94 -13.47
CA CYS A 183 -21.29 16.17 -13.44
C CYS A 183 -22.59 15.94 -12.63
N PRO A 184 -22.77 16.58 -11.46
CA PRO A 184 -23.95 16.37 -10.61
C PRO A 184 -25.25 16.88 -11.25
N MET A 185 -25.16 17.88 -12.13
CA MET A 185 -26.31 18.42 -12.85
C MET A 185 -26.78 17.47 -13.96
N CYS A 186 -25.86 16.89 -14.73
CA CYS A 186 -26.19 15.91 -15.76
C CYS A 186 -26.48 14.52 -15.19
N ARG A 187 -25.94 14.22 -14.00
CA ARG A 187 -25.83 12.88 -13.42
C ARG A 187 -25.13 11.90 -14.37
N GLN A 188 -24.03 12.35 -14.99
CA GLN A 188 -23.28 11.59 -15.99
C GLN A 188 -21.77 11.81 -15.83
N ASP A 189 -21.02 10.83 -16.33
CA ASP A 189 -19.55 10.81 -16.32
C ASP A 189 -18.99 11.23 -17.67
N TYR A 190 -17.97 12.08 -17.66
CA TYR A 190 -17.28 12.51 -18.88
C TYR A 190 -15.77 12.35 -18.76
N CYS A 191 -15.12 11.86 -19.82
CA CYS A 191 -13.66 11.74 -19.86
C CYS A 191 -12.98 13.09 -20.13
N ALA A 192 -11.65 13.09 -20.03
CA ALA A 192 -10.81 14.27 -20.23
C ALA A 192 -11.09 15.05 -21.52
N ALA A 193 -11.38 14.33 -22.61
CA ALA A 193 -11.61 14.91 -23.93
C ALA A 193 -12.96 15.66 -24.03
N HIS A 194 -13.90 15.35 -23.14
CA HIS A 194 -15.23 15.95 -23.11
C HIS A 194 -15.39 16.98 -21.98
N TRP A 195 -14.42 17.10 -21.08
CA TRP A 195 -14.32 18.23 -20.17
C TRP A 195 -13.47 19.33 -20.79
N GLU A 196 -14.03 20.51 -20.92
CA GLU A 196 -13.22 21.73 -21.04
C GLU A 196 -12.62 22.03 -19.65
N ARG A 197 -11.33 22.33 -19.57
CA ARG A 197 -10.59 22.48 -18.30
C ARG A 197 -9.62 23.65 -18.36
N TRP A 198 -9.45 24.35 -17.24
CA TRP A 198 -8.48 25.44 -17.12
C TRP A 198 -8.00 25.56 -15.67
N ASP A 199 -6.73 25.94 -15.52
CA ASP A 199 -6.12 26.26 -14.23
C ASP A 199 -6.58 27.65 -13.75
N VAL A 200 -6.80 27.78 -12.45
CA VAL A 200 -7.06 29.03 -11.75
C VAL A 200 -5.85 29.33 -10.87
N PHE A 201 -5.32 30.55 -10.99
CA PHE A 201 -4.14 31.01 -10.25
C PHE A 201 -4.53 32.16 -9.32
N ASP A 202 -3.86 32.29 -8.17
CA ASP A 202 -4.08 33.42 -7.27
C ASP A 202 -3.56 34.74 -7.87
N GLY A 203 -4.32 35.81 -7.63
CA GLY A 203 -4.14 37.12 -8.27
C GLY A 203 -2.84 37.87 -7.97
N ASP A 204 -1.98 37.38 -7.09
CA ASP A 204 -0.74 38.05 -6.70
C ASP A 204 0.52 37.46 -7.37
N SER A 205 0.45 36.27 -7.98
CA SER A 205 1.51 35.77 -8.85
C SER A 205 1.03 34.60 -9.71
N ASP A 206 1.45 34.56 -10.99
CA ASP A 206 1.27 33.42 -11.91
C ASP A 206 2.00 32.12 -11.46
N ARG A 207 2.37 32.02 -10.17
CA ARG A 207 3.20 30.96 -9.60
C ARG A 207 2.48 30.07 -8.60
N SER A 208 1.31 30.46 -8.08
CA SER A 208 0.49 29.61 -7.21
C SER A 208 -0.77 29.14 -7.92
N HIS A 209 -0.79 27.86 -8.29
CA HIS A 209 -1.97 27.16 -8.78
C HIS A 209 -2.95 26.96 -7.61
N ASP A 210 -4.14 27.52 -7.73
CA ASP A 210 -5.21 27.42 -6.73
C ASP A 210 -6.10 26.21 -7.00
N SER A 211 -6.69 26.11 -8.20
CA SER A 211 -7.60 25.02 -8.53
C SER A 211 -7.67 24.71 -10.03
N ILE A 212 -8.15 23.51 -10.37
CA ILE A 212 -8.56 23.18 -11.74
C ILE A 212 -10.07 23.29 -11.81
N ARG A 213 -10.58 24.15 -12.70
CA ARG A 213 -12.00 24.20 -13.05
C ARG A 213 -12.26 23.46 -14.35
N GLY A 214 -13.51 23.09 -14.55
CA GLY A 214 -13.94 22.61 -15.86
C GLY A 214 -15.42 22.74 -16.11
N ARG A 215 -15.77 22.58 -17.38
CA ARG A 215 -17.12 22.64 -17.92
C ARG A 215 -17.44 21.36 -18.67
N CYS A 216 -18.58 20.75 -18.34
CA CYS A 216 -19.02 19.52 -19.00
C CYS A 216 -19.65 19.83 -20.38
N PRO A 217 -19.94 18.81 -21.21
CA PRO A 217 -20.55 18.99 -22.54
C PRO A 217 -21.91 19.69 -22.55
N GLN A 218 -22.60 19.73 -21.39
CA GLN A 218 -23.89 20.42 -21.23
C GLN A 218 -23.72 21.85 -20.69
N GLY A 219 -22.49 22.34 -20.57
CA GLY A 219 -22.19 23.71 -20.14
C GLY A 219 -22.13 23.92 -18.62
N HIS A 220 -22.30 22.88 -17.80
CA HIS A 220 -22.21 23.01 -16.35
C HIS A 220 -20.76 23.11 -15.89
N GLU A 221 -20.45 24.17 -15.16
CA GLU A 221 -19.11 24.45 -14.66
C GLU A 221 -18.95 24.06 -13.18
N ARG A 222 -17.78 23.54 -12.80
CA ARG A 222 -17.41 23.30 -11.41
C ARG A 222 -15.89 23.26 -11.21
N MET A 223 -15.48 23.25 -9.95
CA MET A 223 -14.13 22.86 -9.54
C MET A 223 -13.96 21.33 -9.64
N LEU A 224 -12.81 20.90 -10.16
CA LEU A 224 -12.44 19.50 -10.40
C LEU A 224 -11.32 19.02 -9.47
N GLU A 225 -10.45 19.94 -9.05
CA GLU A 225 -9.33 19.76 -8.12
C GLU A 225 -9.11 21.10 -7.42
N GLY A 226 -8.91 21.10 -6.10
CA GLY A 226 -8.48 22.28 -5.34
C GLY A 226 -7.10 22.10 -4.72
#